data_AF-A0A7J0AEA2-F1
#
_entry.id   AF-A0A7J0AEA2-F1
#
_cell.length_a   1.000
_cell.length_b   1.000
_cell.length_c   1.000
_cell.angle_alpha   90.00
_cell.angle_beta   90.00
_cell.angle_gamma   90.00
#
_symmetry.space_group_name_H-M   'P 1'
#
loop_
_entity.id
_entity.type
_entity.pdbx_description
1 polymer ?
#
loop_
_entity_poly.entity_id
_entity_poly.type
_entity_poly.pdbx_seq_one_letter_code
_entity_poly.pdbx_strand_id
1 'polypeptide(L)'
;MGSYEKTMADLSEMKSRFQSGFSSSDRLLLDRLHRLIYGSEITNTGCSDCYRDAYVMIYNKLKTDKEMPKAPNYILKGGALIHPVGTSRFYTNPLPSDDIAEEFLSKFPQEVNKFAQLPVDWEDRVAAYKARKAEEARAKAEAEKKAEGENATTVNDSEAEELKTSLIEAGQQIESLRKDKEDLSTTVKTLIEEKAELTQKVEALNKLLAERAESESAGENSESEEVNNLQMELATAKAELEAAQAENEQLKLDNRALKAANTRLKNNSAKDAE
;
A
#
# COMPACT_ATOMS: atom_id res chain seq x y z
N MET A 1 17.20 -38.39 32.88
CA MET A 1 16.07 -37.86 32.08
C MET A 1 14.79 -38.47 32.62
N GLY A 2 13.71 -37.70 32.78
CA GLY A 2 12.43 -38.26 33.24
C GLY A 2 11.79 -39.08 32.12
N SER A 3 11.24 -40.25 32.44
CA SER A 3 10.42 -41.02 31.50
C SER A 3 9.18 -40.20 31.11
N TYR A 4 8.71 -40.36 29.87
CA TYR A 4 7.45 -39.75 29.39
C TYR A 4 6.30 -40.03 30.36
N GLU A 5 6.17 -41.27 30.79
CA GLU A 5 5.12 -41.72 31.72
C GLU A 5 5.16 -40.96 33.03
N LYS A 6 6.36 -40.77 33.60
CA LYS A 6 6.54 -40.01 34.84
C LYS A 6 6.17 -38.53 34.64
N THR A 7 6.63 -37.93 33.55
CA THR A 7 6.35 -36.53 33.24
C THR A 7 4.85 -36.28 33.03
N MET A 8 4.16 -37.21 32.36
CA MET A 8 2.71 -37.16 32.18
C MET A 8 1.93 -37.39 33.47
N ALA A 9 2.43 -38.25 34.37
CA ALA A 9 1.85 -38.42 35.70
C ALA A 9 1.97 -37.14 36.53
N ASP A 10 3.15 -36.52 36.56
CA ASP A 10 3.40 -35.25 37.26
C ASP A 10 2.47 -34.14 36.71
N LEU A 11 2.34 -34.01 35.39
CA LEU A 11 1.42 -33.04 34.76
C LEU A 11 -0.05 -33.34 35.08
N SER A 12 -0.44 -34.62 35.14
CA SER A 12 -1.80 -35.01 35.49
C SER A 12 -2.15 -34.68 36.93
N GLU A 13 -1.20 -34.83 37.85
CA GLU A 13 -1.34 -34.42 39.25
C GLU A 13 -1.48 -32.89 39.37
N MET A 14 -0.66 -32.14 38.61
CA MET A 14 -0.73 -30.68 38.53
C MET A 14 -2.08 -30.15 38.03
N LYS A 15 -2.82 -30.92 37.23
CA LYS A 15 -4.15 -30.54 36.73
C LYS A 15 -5.13 -30.18 37.86
N SER A 16 -5.05 -30.85 39.01
CA SER A 16 -5.89 -30.56 40.17
C SER A 16 -5.66 -29.15 40.75
N ARG A 17 -4.44 -28.63 40.58
CA ARG A 17 -3.99 -27.32 41.06
C ARG A 17 -4.07 -26.23 39.98
N PHE A 18 -4.60 -26.56 38.80
CA PHE A 18 -4.69 -25.62 37.67
C PHE A 18 -5.43 -24.33 38.03
N GLN A 19 -6.49 -24.42 38.85
CA GLN A 19 -7.31 -23.27 39.25
C GLN A 19 -6.77 -22.51 40.47
N SER A 20 -6.08 -23.17 41.39
CA SER A 20 -5.50 -22.55 42.59
C SER A 20 -4.12 -21.95 42.35
N GLY A 21 -3.47 -22.34 41.25
CA GLY A 21 -2.15 -21.88 40.85
C GLY A 21 -1.06 -22.92 41.14
N PHE A 22 0.02 -22.84 40.36
CA PHE A 22 1.15 -23.74 40.46
C PHE A 22 2.12 -23.36 41.57
N SER A 23 2.58 -24.36 42.30
CA SER A 23 3.62 -24.24 43.34
C SER A 23 4.98 -23.90 42.73
N SER A 24 5.96 -23.54 43.56
CA SER A 24 7.32 -23.25 43.09
C SER A 24 7.98 -24.44 42.38
N SER A 25 7.76 -25.67 42.86
CA SER A 25 8.26 -26.89 42.21
C SER A 25 7.60 -27.15 40.86
N ASP A 26 6.28 -26.92 40.77
CA ASP A 26 5.53 -27.07 39.52
C ASP A 26 6.02 -26.07 38.46
N ARG A 27 6.28 -24.81 38.86
CA ARG A 27 6.80 -23.78 37.97
C ARG A 27 8.18 -24.15 37.41
N LEU A 28 9.09 -24.64 38.26
CA LEU A 28 10.41 -25.11 37.82
C LEU A 28 10.32 -26.30 36.85
N LEU A 29 9.34 -27.19 37.04
CA LEU A 29 9.09 -28.28 36.12
C LEU A 29 8.57 -27.76 34.77
N LEU A 30 7.61 -26.84 34.80
CA LEU A 30 7.06 -26.22 33.59
C LEU A 30 8.11 -25.43 32.82
N ASP A 31 8.95 -24.64 33.49
CA ASP A 31 10.04 -23.90 32.84
C ASP A 31 11.02 -24.85 32.14
N ARG A 32 11.40 -25.94 32.82
CA ARG A 32 12.28 -26.96 32.25
C ARG A 32 11.65 -27.61 31.02
N LEU A 33 10.39 -28.01 31.11
CA LEU A 33 9.67 -28.67 30.01
C LEU A 33 9.42 -27.72 28.85
N HIS A 34 9.04 -26.47 29.12
CA HIS A 34 8.83 -25.45 28.11
C HIS A 34 10.11 -25.19 27.32
N ARG A 35 11.25 -25.04 28.02
CA ARG A 35 12.56 -24.88 27.38
C ARG A 35 12.98 -26.09 26.57
N LEU A 36 12.63 -27.29 27.03
CA LEU A 36 12.97 -28.52 26.34
C LEU A 36 12.12 -28.74 25.08
N ILE A 37 10.83 -28.41 25.12
CA ILE A 37 9.89 -28.60 24.00
C ILE A 37 10.00 -27.48 22.97
N TYR A 38 10.07 -26.23 23.42
CA TYR A 38 9.97 -25.04 22.58
C TYR A 38 11.28 -24.26 22.44
N GLY A 39 12.32 -24.61 23.20
CA GLY A 39 13.60 -23.91 23.16
C GLY A 39 13.61 -22.53 23.82
N SER A 40 12.51 -22.11 24.44
CA SER A 40 12.33 -20.80 25.05
C SER A 40 11.90 -20.91 26.51
N GLU A 41 12.14 -19.86 27.29
CA GLU A 41 11.65 -19.75 28.67
C GLU A 41 10.22 -19.18 28.66
N ILE A 42 9.45 -19.45 29.72
CA ILE A 42 8.09 -18.91 29.85
C ILE A 42 8.20 -17.40 30.04
N THR A 43 7.63 -16.63 29.12
CA THR A 43 7.68 -15.17 29.16
C THR A 43 6.83 -14.61 30.29
N ASN A 44 7.31 -13.58 30.98
CA ASN A 44 6.60 -12.84 32.04
C ASN A 44 6.21 -13.71 33.25
N THR A 45 7.22 -14.20 33.96
CA THR A 45 7.10 -15.08 35.14
C THR A 45 6.36 -14.48 36.35
N GLY A 46 5.96 -13.20 36.28
CA GLY A 46 5.20 -12.50 37.32
C GLY A 46 3.70 -12.81 37.33
N CYS A 47 3.16 -13.44 36.28
CA CYS A 47 1.73 -13.71 36.14
C CYS A 47 1.39 -15.20 36.35
N SER A 48 0.33 -15.51 37.11
CA SER A 48 -0.11 -16.90 37.34
C SER A 48 -0.65 -17.57 36.08
N ASP A 49 -1.23 -16.77 35.17
CA ASP A 49 -1.87 -17.26 33.94
C ASP A 49 -0.83 -17.70 32.91
N CYS A 50 0.36 -17.09 32.93
CA CYS A 50 1.49 -17.40 32.06
C CYS A 50 1.92 -18.88 32.20
N TYR A 51 1.94 -19.38 33.44
CA TYR A 51 2.24 -20.79 33.70
C TYR A 51 1.06 -21.73 33.38
N ARG A 52 -0.19 -21.24 33.44
CA ARG A 52 -1.38 -22.02 33.02
C ARG A 52 -1.36 -22.27 31.53
N ASP A 53 -1.07 -21.23 30.75
CA ASP A 53 -0.95 -21.34 29.30
C ASP A 53 0.20 -22.28 28.91
N ALA A 54 1.36 -22.10 29.54
CA ALA A 54 2.50 -23.00 29.33
C ALA A 54 2.17 -24.46 29.67
N TYR A 55 1.46 -24.71 30.78
CA TYR A 55 0.99 -26.05 31.14
C TYR A 55 0.10 -26.66 30.05
N VAL A 56 -0.88 -25.91 29.53
CA VAL A 56 -1.78 -26.39 28.48
C VAL A 56 -1.01 -26.73 27.20
N MET A 57 -0.06 -25.87 26.80
CA MET A 57 0.80 -26.08 25.64
C MET A 57 1.63 -27.37 25.80
N ILE A 58 2.34 -27.50 26.91
CA ILE A 58 3.19 -28.66 27.23
C ILE A 58 2.37 -29.95 27.24
N TYR A 59 1.26 -29.97 27.98
CA TYR A 59 0.42 -31.14 28.14
C TYR A 59 -0.16 -31.61 26.79
N ASN A 60 -0.68 -30.69 25.97
CA ASN A 60 -1.22 -31.03 24.66
C ASN A 60 -0.16 -31.53 23.70
N LYS A 61 1.05 -30.94 23.74
CA LYS A 61 2.17 -31.34 22.88
C LYS A 61 2.62 -32.76 23.21
N LEU A 62 2.89 -33.03 24.49
CA LEU A 62 3.28 -34.37 24.96
C LEU A 62 2.18 -35.42 24.72
N LYS A 63 0.90 -35.05 24.91
CA LYS A 63 -0.23 -35.96 24.63
C LYS A 63 -0.35 -36.31 23.14
N THR A 64 -0.04 -35.38 22.26
CA THR A 64 -0.09 -35.60 20.80
C THR A 64 1.06 -36.49 20.34
N ASP A 65 2.27 -36.15 20.77
CA ASP A 65 3.49 -36.82 20.32
C ASP A 65 3.70 -38.18 21.01
N LYS A 66 3.15 -38.38 22.22
CA LYS A 66 3.27 -39.58 23.07
C LYS A 66 4.70 -39.99 23.44
N GLU A 67 5.67 -39.13 23.17
CA GLU A 67 7.08 -39.32 23.51
C GLU A 67 7.66 -38.03 24.09
N MET A 68 8.76 -38.15 24.85
CA MET A 68 9.54 -36.97 25.25
C MET A 68 10.29 -36.40 24.04
N PRO A 69 10.40 -35.06 23.92
CA PRO A 69 11.20 -34.45 22.86
C PRO A 69 12.64 -34.94 22.97
N LYS A 70 13.14 -35.46 21.85
CA LYS A 70 14.53 -35.89 21.71
C LYS A 70 15.39 -34.65 21.45
N ALA A 71 16.62 -34.65 21.96
CA ALA A 71 17.57 -33.61 21.58
C ALA A 71 17.71 -33.66 20.04
N PRO A 72 17.59 -32.51 19.34
CA PRO A 72 17.70 -32.51 17.89
C PRO A 72 19.10 -32.95 17.49
N ASN A 73 19.18 -33.88 16.55
CA ASN A 73 20.46 -34.39 16.06
C ASN A 73 21.13 -33.36 15.12
N TYR A 74 20.33 -32.45 14.55
CA TYR A 74 20.75 -31.34 13.70
C TYR A 74 20.68 -30.01 14.46
N ILE A 75 21.78 -29.27 14.50
CA ILE A 75 21.86 -27.95 15.14
C ILE A 75 22.19 -26.91 14.09
N LEU A 76 21.40 -25.84 14.02
CA LEU A 76 21.65 -24.71 13.13
C LEU A 76 22.73 -23.78 13.69
N LYS A 77 23.52 -23.16 12.80
CA LYS A 77 24.45 -22.09 13.19
C LYS A 77 23.67 -20.88 13.72
N GLY A 78 24.31 -20.11 14.61
CA GLY A 78 23.73 -18.86 15.10
C GLY A 78 23.39 -17.91 13.94
N GLY A 79 22.14 -17.45 13.87
CA GLY A 79 21.63 -16.61 12.80
C GLY A 79 21.19 -17.35 11.53
N ALA A 80 21.38 -18.68 11.43
CA ALA A 80 20.85 -19.48 10.35
C ALA A 80 19.35 -19.76 10.55
N LEU A 81 18.61 -19.76 9.44
CA LEU A 81 17.16 -19.91 9.41
C LEU A 81 16.77 -20.84 8.26
N ILE A 82 15.88 -21.79 8.55
CA ILE A 82 15.31 -22.73 7.58
C ILE A 82 13.92 -22.25 7.18
N HIS A 83 13.69 -22.21 5.88
CA HIS A 83 12.40 -21.89 5.28
C HIS A 83 12.04 -22.95 4.24
N PRO A 84 11.08 -23.86 4.54
CA PRO A 84 10.61 -24.82 3.56
C PRO A 84 9.83 -24.12 2.45
N VAL A 85 10.21 -24.41 1.21
CA VAL A 85 9.61 -23.84 0.00
C VAL A 85 8.10 -24.08 -0.01
N GLY A 86 7.31 -23.01 -0.21
CA GLY A 86 5.85 -23.08 -0.29
C GLY A 86 5.13 -23.02 1.06
N THR A 87 5.85 -22.79 2.17
CA THR A 87 5.24 -22.59 3.49
C THR A 87 5.57 -21.19 4.01
N SER A 88 4.70 -20.59 4.82
CA SER A 88 5.01 -19.33 5.53
C SER A 88 5.78 -19.56 6.83
N ARG A 89 6.26 -20.79 7.07
CA ARG A 89 6.90 -21.19 8.33
C ARG A 89 8.40 -20.96 8.26
N PHE A 90 8.94 -20.50 9.38
CA PHE A 90 10.37 -20.28 9.56
C PHE A 90 10.83 -21.03 10.80
N TYR A 91 11.98 -21.70 10.68
CA TYR A 91 12.55 -22.50 11.76
C TYR A 91 13.92 -21.97 12.13
N THR A 92 14.12 -21.78 13.42
CA THR A 92 15.38 -21.38 14.06
C THR A 92 15.85 -22.50 15.00
N ASN A 93 17.02 -22.33 15.60
CA ASN A 93 17.50 -23.24 16.64
C ASN A 93 16.74 -23.02 17.97
N PRO A 94 16.35 -24.08 18.71
CA PRO A 94 16.40 -25.50 18.37
C PRO A 94 15.32 -25.91 17.35
N LEU A 95 15.67 -26.84 16.46
CA LEU A 95 14.71 -27.36 15.49
C LEU A 95 13.64 -28.22 16.19
N PRO A 96 12.35 -28.06 15.82
CA PRO A 96 11.28 -28.86 16.42
C PRO A 96 11.34 -30.36 16.11
N SER A 97 11.91 -30.74 14.96
CA SER A 97 12.09 -32.13 14.53
C SER A 97 13.26 -32.24 13.56
N ASP A 98 13.95 -33.38 13.60
CA ASP A 98 15.00 -33.74 12.64
C ASP A 98 14.46 -33.88 11.21
N ASP A 99 13.18 -34.28 11.06
CA ASP A 99 12.53 -34.39 9.74
C ASP A 99 12.58 -33.06 8.96
N ILE A 100 12.56 -31.92 9.66
CA ILE A 100 12.62 -30.58 9.04
C ILE A 100 13.99 -30.32 8.44
N ALA A 101 15.05 -30.74 9.16
CA ALA A 101 16.43 -30.64 8.66
C ALA A 101 16.63 -31.57 7.46
N GLU A 102 16.12 -32.80 7.56
CA GLU A 102 16.22 -33.80 6.50
C GLU A 102 15.45 -33.39 5.24
N GLU A 103 14.23 -32.86 5.39
CA GLU A 103 13.47 -32.30 4.27
C GLU A 103 14.23 -31.16 3.60
N PHE A 104 14.81 -30.27 4.39
CA PHE A 104 15.56 -29.12 3.88
C PHE A 104 16.80 -29.56 3.09
N LEU A 105 17.62 -30.43 3.68
CA LEU A 105 18.83 -30.98 3.04
C LEU A 105 18.48 -31.86 1.84
N SER A 106 17.29 -32.49 1.82
CA SER A 106 16.83 -33.26 0.67
C SER A 106 16.64 -32.40 -0.58
N LYS A 107 16.16 -31.16 -0.41
CA LYS A 107 15.92 -30.18 -1.47
C LYS A 107 17.16 -29.34 -1.76
N PHE A 108 17.96 -29.03 -0.74
CA PHE A 108 19.14 -28.17 -0.82
C PHE A 108 20.39 -28.84 -0.21
N PRO A 109 20.94 -29.90 -0.84
CA PRO A 109 22.10 -30.61 -0.31
C PRO A 109 23.35 -29.73 -0.12
N GLN A 110 23.51 -28.67 -0.92
CA GLN A 110 24.61 -27.72 -0.83
C GLN A 110 24.57 -26.82 0.42
N GLU A 111 23.43 -26.75 1.12
CA GLU A 111 23.24 -25.85 2.26
C GLU A 111 23.56 -26.48 3.63
N VAL A 112 24.29 -27.59 3.63
CA VAL A 112 24.87 -28.22 4.84
C VAL A 112 25.62 -27.21 5.71
N ASN A 113 26.22 -26.18 5.09
CA ASN A 113 26.92 -25.09 5.76
C ASN A 113 26.07 -24.29 6.77
N LYS A 114 24.74 -24.36 6.70
CA LYS A 114 23.83 -23.71 7.67
C LYS A 114 23.78 -24.44 9.01
N PHE A 115 24.22 -25.68 9.07
CA PHE A 115 24.22 -26.50 10.27
C PHE A 115 25.58 -26.41 10.98
N ALA A 116 25.54 -26.23 12.30
CA ALA A 116 26.70 -26.26 13.18
C ALA A 116 27.07 -27.71 13.55
N GLN A 117 26.06 -28.57 13.71
CA GLN A 117 26.23 -29.98 14.01
C GLN A 117 25.29 -30.80 13.13
N LEU A 118 25.85 -31.84 12.49
CA LEU A 118 25.11 -32.85 11.76
C LEU A 118 25.46 -34.23 12.32
N PRO A 119 24.54 -35.21 12.22
CA PRO A 119 24.84 -36.61 12.44
C PRO A 119 25.86 -37.12 11.43
N VAL A 120 26.62 -38.17 11.78
CA VAL A 120 27.60 -38.77 10.87
C VAL A 120 26.89 -39.44 9.67
N ASP A 121 25.71 -40.00 9.93
CA ASP A 121 24.82 -40.71 9.00
C ASP A 121 23.79 -39.79 8.33
N TRP A 122 24.02 -38.48 8.28
CA TRP A 122 23.01 -37.52 7.79
C TRP A 122 22.63 -37.73 6.31
N GLU A 123 23.57 -38.15 5.45
CA GLU A 123 23.30 -38.42 4.04
C GLU A 123 22.34 -39.60 3.87
N ASP A 124 22.55 -40.68 4.63
CA ASP A 124 21.71 -41.86 4.64
C ASP A 124 20.30 -41.54 5.16
N ARG A 125 20.20 -40.70 6.20
CA ARG A 125 18.92 -40.24 6.73
C ARG A 125 18.14 -39.41 5.72
N VAL A 126 18.80 -38.49 5.02
CA VAL A 126 18.18 -37.69 3.95
C VAL A 126 17.73 -38.59 2.78
N ALA A 127 18.52 -39.60 2.43
CA ALA A 127 18.15 -40.58 1.41
C ALA A 127 16.93 -41.41 1.84
N ALA A 128 16.91 -41.89 3.09
CA ALA A 128 15.77 -42.60 3.67
C ALA A 128 14.51 -41.72 3.73
N TYR A 129 14.65 -40.44 4.08
CA TYR A 129 13.57 -39.46 4.06
C TYR A 129 12.99 -39.30 2.65
N LYS A 130 13.84 -39.14 1.63
CA LYS A 130 13.42 -39.07 0.22
C LYS A 130 12.68 -40.33 -0.21
N ALA A 131 13.21 -41.51 0.14
CA ALA A 131 12.59 -42.79 -0.19
C ALA A 131 11.20 -42.93 0.45
N ARG A 132 11.08 -42.64 1.75
CA ARG A 132 9.80 -42.64 2.47
C ARG A 132 8.78 -41.69 1.83
N LYS A 133 9.19 -40.46 1.50
CA LYS A 133 8.29 -39.48 0.86
C LYS A 133 7.89 -39.87 -0.56
N ALA A 134 8.79 -40.51 -1.32
CA ALA A 134 8.46 -41.05 -2.63
C ALA A 134 7.48 -42.23 -2.54
N GLU A 135 7.62 -43.08 -1.53
CA GLU A 135 6.68 -44.18 -1.27
C GLU A 135 5.31 -43.67 -0.81
N GLU A 136 5.26 -42.70 0.12
CA GLU A 136 4.02 -42.04 0.52
C GLU A 136 3.31 -41.38 -0.67
N ALA A 137 4.05 -40.72 -1.56
CA ALA A 137 3.48 -40.13 -2.77
C ALA A 137 2.96 -41.18 -3.75
N ARG A 138 3.65 -42.32 -3.90
CA ARG A 138 3.18 -43.46 -4.70
C ARG A 138 1.94 -44.12 -4.11
N ALA A 139 1.92 -44.34 -2.80
CA ALA A 139 0.77 -44.89 -2.08
C ALA A 139 -0.45 -43.95 -2.18
N LYS A 140 -0.23 -42.63 -2.08
CA LYS A 140 -1.28 -41.64 -2.29
C LYS A 140 -1.81 -41.65 -3.73
N ALA A 141 -0.92 -41.71 -4.72
CA ALA A 141 -1.32 -41.81 -6.13
C ALA A 141 -2.03 -43.14 -6.45
N GLU A 142 -1.66 -44.25 -5.80
CA GLU A 142 -2.35 -45.53 -5.93
C GLU A 142 -3.70 -45.52 -5.22
N ALA A 143 -3.81 -44.87 -4.06
CA ALA A 143 -5.08 -44.68 -3.37
C ALA A 143 -6.02 -43.75 -4.15
N GLU A 144 -5.51 -42.68 -4.77
CA GLU A 144 -6.27 -41.80 -5.67
C GLU A 144 -6.74 -42.58 -6.91
N LYS A 145 -5.89 -43.44 -7.49
CA LYS A 145 -6.30 -44.34 -8.60
C LYS A 145 -7.30 -45.41 -8.19
N LYS A 146 -7.22 -45.95 -6.97
CA LYS A 146 -8.22 -46.89 -6.43
C LYS A 146 -9.54 -46.19 -6.11
N ALA A 147 -9.50 -44.96 -5.61
CA ALA A 147 -10.68 -44.13 -5.41
C ALA A 147 -11.36 -43.75 -6.74
N GLU A 148 -10.59 -43.53 -7.82
CA GLU A 148 -11.13 -43.36 -9.17
C GLU A 148 -11.63 -44.68 -9.80
N GLY A 149 -11.04 -45.83 -9.44
CA GLY A 149 -11.41 -47.16 -9.95
C GLY A 149 -12.61 -47.82 -9.25
N GLU A 150 -12.89 -47.48 -7.99
CA GLU A 150 -14.05 -47.99 -7.23
C GLU A 150 -15.32 -47.15 -7.40
N ASN A 151 -15.27 -46.03 -8.12
CA ASN A 151 -16.47 -45.26 -8.49
C ASN A 151 -17.05 -45.64 -9.86
N ALA A 152 -16.87 -46.91 -10.26
CA ALA A 152 -17.57 -47.53 -11.37
C ALA A 152 -18.47 -48.65 -10.81
N THR A 153 -19.76 -48.34 -10.64
CA THR A 153 -20.86 -49.13 -10.03
C THR A 153 -21.07 -48.74 -8.55
N THR A 154 -21.85 -47.74 -8.16
CA THR A 154 -23.13 -47.23 -8.67
C THR A 154 -23.21 -45.71 -8.43
N VAL A 155 -23.06 -44.90 -9.49
CA VAL A 155 -23.66 -43.56 -9.49
C VAL A 155 -25.08 -43.79 -10.00
N ASN A 156 -26.10 -43.37 -9.25
CA ASN A 156 -27.46 -43.36 -9.76
C ASN A 156 -27.43 -42.61 -11.09
N ASP A 157 -27.92 -43.21 -12.18
CA ASP A 157 -27.87 -42.61 -13.52
C ASP A 157 -28.41 -41.16 -13.56
N SER A 158 -29.22 -40.75 -12.57
CA SER A 158 -29.67 -39.37 -12.39
C SER A 158 -28.57 -38.38 -12.01
N GLU A 159 -27.67 -38.71 -11.08
CA GLU A 159 -26.65 -37.78 -10.58
C GLU A 159 -25.53 -37.57 -11.61
N ALA A 160 -25.18 -38.61 -12.37
CA ALA A 160 -24.23 -38.51 -13.46
C ALA A 160 -24.76 -37.66 -14.62
N GLU A 161 -26.05 -37.76 -14.94
CA GLU A 161 -26.68 -36.91 -15.95
C GLU A 161 -26.83 -35.47 -15.46
N GLU A 162 -27.20 -35.23 -14.19
CA GLU A 162 -27.25 -33.88 -13.59
C GLU A 162 -25.89 -33.17 -13.59
N LEU A 163 -24.81 -33.89 -13.28
CA LEU A 163 -23.46 -33.34 -13.34
C LEU A 163 -23.04 -33.02 -14.78
N LYS A 164 -23.47 -33.81 -15.77
CA LYS A 164 -23.22 -33.51 -17.19
C LYS A 164 -23.98 -32.27 -17.67
N THR A 165 -25.26 -32.13 -17.31
CA THR A 165 -26.02 -30.92 -17.63
C THR A 165 -25.42 -29.70 -16.95
N SER A 166 -25.06 -29.80 -15.66
CA SER A 166 -24.40 -28.69 -14.96
C SER A 166 -23.05 -28.31 -15.57
N LEU A 167 -22.27 -29.29 -16.06
CA LEU A 167 -21.01 -29.02 -16.76
C LEU A 167 -21.23 -28.31 -18.10
N ILE A 168 -22.27 -28.68 -18.85
CA ILE A 168 -22.65 -28.01 -20.10
C ILE A 168 -23.09 -26.57 -19.83
N GLU A 169 -23.93 -26.36 -18.81
CA GLU A 169 -24.38 -25.02 -18.39
C GLU A 169 -23.21 -24.14 -17.94
N ALA A 170 -22.30 -24.68 -17.13
CA ALA A 170 -21.09 -23.98 -16.72
C ALA A 170 -20.18 -23.64 -17.92
N GLY A 171 -20.08 -24.55 -18.90
CA GLY A 171 -19.37 -24.30 -20.15
C GLY A 171 -19.99 -23.15 -20.96
N GLN A 172 -21.32 -23.11 -21.07
CA GLN A 172 -22.04 -22.03 -21.73
C GLN A 172 -21.87 -20.68 -21.02
N GLN A 173 -21.90 -20.67 -19.68
CA GLN A 173 -21.64 -19.46 -18.88
C GLN A 173 -20.21 -18.93 -19.05
N ILE A 174 -19.22 -19.83 -19.14
CA ILE A 174 -17.83 -19.42 -19.42
C ILE A 174 -17.72 -18.77 -20.80
N GLU A 175 -18.41 -19.32 -21.79
CA GLU A 175 -18.40 -18.78 -23.15
C GLU A 175 -19.10 -17.42 -23.23
N SER A 176 -20.21 -17.23 -22.51
CA SER A 176 -20.87 -15.91 -22.42
C SER A 176 -19.98 -14.88 -21.73
N LEU A 177 -19.33 -15.24 -20.62
CA LEU A 177 -18.41 -14.35 -19.90
C LEU A 177 -17.18 -13.97 -20.74
N ARG A 178 -16.69 -14.88 -21.60
CA ARG A 178 -15.61 -14.57 -22.55
C ARG A 178 -16.05 -13.52 -23.56
N LYS A 179 -17.26 -13.65 -24.09
CA LYS A 179 -17.83 -12.68 -25.02
C LYS A 179 -18.02 -11.32 -24.36
N ASP A 180 -18.60 -11.28 -23.16
CA ASP A 180 -18.77 -10.04 -22.40
C ASP A 180 -17.42 -9.36 -22.12
N LYS A 181 -16.38 -10.14 -21.79
CA LYS A 181 -15.02 -9.61 -21.60
C LYS A 181 -14.44 -9.00 -22.87
N GLU A 182 -14.71 -9.58 -24.04
CA GLU A 182 -14.26 -9.05 -25.32
C GLU A 182 -14.99 -7.76 -25.68
N ASP A 183 -16.31 -7.70 -25.46
CA ASP A 183 -17.13 -6.50 -25.64
C ASP A 183 -16.71 -5.38 -24.65
N LEU A 184 -16.43 -5.72 -23.39
CA LEU A 184 -15.83 -4.80 -22.42
C LEU A 184 -14.44 -4.31 -22.85
N SER A 185 -13.63 -5.19 -23.45
CA SER A 185 -12.31 -4.79 -23.92
C SER A 185 -12.37 -3.82 -25.11
N THR A 186 -13.36 -3.97 -26.00
CA THR A 186 -13.53 -3.05 -27.14
C THR A 186 -14.05 -1.70 -26.68
N THR A 187 -15.05 -1.67 -25.79
CA THR A 187 -15.57 -0.43 -25.20
C THR A 187 -14.52 0.34 -24.38
N VAL A 188 -13.65 -0.35 -23.65
CA VAL A 188 -12.54 0.31 -22.95
C VAL A 188 -11.57 0.96 -23.94
N LYS A 189 -11.27 0.32 -25.07
CA LYS A 189 -10.41 0.92 -26.10
C LYS A 189 -11.03 2.18 -26.69
N THR A 190 -12.31 2.17 -27.04
CA THR A 190 -12.99 3.36 -27.58
C THR A 190 -13.03 4.49 -26.56
N LEU A 191 -13.29 4.21 -25.28
CA LEU A 191 -13.27 5.23 -24.22
C LEU A 191 -11.87 5.84 -23.99
N ILE A 192 -10.81 5.05 -24.17
CA ILE A 192 -9.43 5.57 -24.10
C ILE A 192 -9.16 6.54 -25.25
N GLU A 193 -9.62 6.20 -26.47
CA GLU A 193 -9.50 7.06 -27.65
C GLU A 193 -10.29 8.37 -27.46
N GLU A 194 -11.55 8.29 -27.04
CA GLU A 194 -12.39 9.47 -26.74
C GLU A 194 -11.77 10.36 -25.65
N LYS A 195 -11.20 9.75 -24.60
CA LYS A 195 -10.51 10.50 -23.54
C LYS A 195 -9.28 11.22 -24.09
N ALA A 196 -8.51 10.59 -24.98
CA ALA A 196 -7.35 11.22 -25.60
C ALA A 196 -7.77 12.43 -26.45
N GLU A 197 -8.83 12.31 -27.24
CA GLU A 197 -9.38 13.42 -28.03
C GLU A 197 -9.88 14.58 -27.16
N LEU A 198 -10.61 14.27 -26.08
CA LEU A 198 -11.08 15.29 -25.15
C LEU A 198 -9.92 16.00 -24.44
N THR A 199 -8.87 15.27 -24.09
CA THR A 199 -7.67 15.85 -23.48
C THR A 199 -6.99 16.83 -24.42
N GLN A 200 -6.84 16.47 -25.70
CA GLN A 200 -6.30 17.37 -26.73
C GLN A 200 -7.18 18.62 -26.93
N LYS A 201 -8.51 18.47 -26.92
CA LYS A 201 -9.45 19.60 -27.01
C LYS A 201 -9.32 20.54 -25.83
N VAL A 202 -9.17 20.01 -24.61
CA VAL A 202 -8.97 20.82 -23.40
C VAL A 202 -7.65 21.57 -23.46
N GLU A 203 -6.56 20.92 -23.89
CA GLU A 203 -5.26 21.57 -24.08
C GLU A 203 -5.33 22.70 -25.12
N ALA A 204 -5.99 22.46 -26.24
CA ALA A 204 -6.20 23.48 -27.28
C ALA A 204 -7.02 24.68 -26.76
N LEU A 205 -8.09 24.44 -26.02
CA LEU A 205 -8.90 25.50 -25.41
C LEU A 205 -8.13 26.29 -24.36
N ASN A 206 -7.33 25.62 -23.52
CA ASN A 206 -6.48 26.29 -22.54
C ASN A 206 -5.44 27.18 -23.21
N LYS A 207 -4.86 26.74 -24.34
CA LYS A 207 -3.94 27.56 -25.12
C LYS A 207 -4.62 28.81 -25.68
N LEU A 208 -5.81 28.66 -26.27
CA LEU A 208 -6.59 29.79 -26.78
C LEU A 208 -6.98 30.77 -25.65
N LEU A 209 -7.30 30.27 -24.46
CA LEU A 209 -7.58 31.11 -23.30
C LEU A 209 -6.34 31.89 -22.84
N ALA A 210 -5.16 31.26 -22.85
CA ALA A 210 -3.90 31.94 -22.52
C ALA A 210 -3.58 33.05 -23.54
N GLU A 211 -3.68 32.75 -24.85
CA GLU A 211 -3.47 33.73 -25.93
C GLU A 211 -4.46 34.89 -25.82
N ARG A 212 -5.73 34.60 -25.48
CA ARG A 212 -6.73 35.64 -25.26
C ARG A 212 -6.43 36.51 -24.05
N ALA A 213 -6.04 35.92 -22.92
CA ALA A 213 -5.68 36.67 -21.71
C ALA A 213 -4.47 37.58 -21.94
N GLU A 214 -3.47 37.13 -22.70
CA GLU A 214 -2.33 37.95 -23.11
C GLU A 214 -2.78 39.12 -23.99
N SER A 215 -3.66 38.88 -24.97
CA SER A 215 -4.19 39.93 -25.85
C SER A 215 -5.06 40.97 -25.12
N GLU A 216 -5.88 40.54 -24.15
CA GLU A 216 -6.70 41.43 -23.32
C GLU A 216 -5.82 42.29 -22.40
N SER A 217 -4.77 41.71 -21.79
CA SER A 217 -3.82 42.47 -20.97
C SER A 217 -3.01 43.51 -21.76
N ALA A 218 -2.65 43.18 -23.01
CA ALA A 218 -1.94 44.10 -23.89
C ALA A 218 -2.85 45.25 -24.36
N GLY A 219 -4.12 44.95 -24.63
CA GLY A 219 -5.13 45.95 -24.99
C GLY A 219 -5.43 46.92 -23.84
N GLU A 220 -5.67 46.42 -22.63
CA GLU A 220 -5.96 47.25 -21.46
C GLU A 220 -4.79 48.18 -21.09
N ASN A 221 -3.55 47.71 -21.20
CA ASN A 221 -2.38 48.56 -20.96
C ASN A 221 -2.24 49.66 -22.03
N SER A 222 -2.45 49.32 -23.30
CA SER A 222 -2.39 50.29 -24.40
C SER A 222 -3.45 51.38 -24.27
N GLU A 223 -4.70 51.01 -23.97
CA GLU A 223 -5.79 51.96 -23.75
C GLU A 223 -5.53 52.84 -22.52
N SER A 224 -4.95 52.29 -21.45
CA SER A 224 -4.56 53.07 -20.26
C SER A 224 -3.47 54.10 -20.56
N GLU A 225 -2.45 53.73 -21.33
CA GLU A 225 -1.37 54.64 -21.75
C GLU A 225 -1.89 55.78 -22.63
N GLU A 226 -2.77 55.48 -23.61
CA GLU A 226 -3.40 56.50 -24.46
C GLU A 226 -4.27 57.46 -23.64
N VAL A 227 -5.08 56.95 -22.72
CA VAL A 227 -5.92 57.80 -21.84
C VAL A 227 -5.06 58.70 -20.96
N ASN A 228 -3.97 58.19 -20.39
CA ASN A 228 -3.05 58.98 -19.57
C ASN A 228 -2.37 60.10 -20.39
N ASN A 229 -1.93 59.79 -21.61
CA ASN A 229 -1.34 60.79 -22.51
C ASN A 229 -2.34 61.88 -22.89
N LEU A 230 -3.57 61.50 -23.27
CA LEU A 230 -4.64 62.45 -23.61
C LEU A 230 -5.03 63.32 -22.40
N GLN A 231 -5.02 62.78 -21.18
CA GLN A 231 -5.26 63.57 -19.97
C GLN A 231 -4.15 64.61 -19.73
N MET A 232 -2.90 64.25 -19.97
CA MET A 232 -1.76 65.17 -19.85
C MET A 232 -1.83 66.28 -20.90
N GLU A 233 -2.17 65.94 -22.15
CA GLU A 233 -2.40 66.92 -23.22
C GLU A 233 -3.55 67.87 -22.88
N LEU A 234 -4.68 67.33 -22.39
CA LEU A 234 -5.84 68.13 -21.99
C LEU A 234 -5.49 69.08 -20.83
N ALA A 235 -4.74 68.60 -19.83
CA ALA A 235 -4.27 69.43 -18.73
C ALA A 235 -3.38 70.58 -19.21
N THR A 236 -2.49 70.30 -20.17
CA THR A 236 -1.60 71.30 -20.77
C THR A 236 -2.38 72.34 -21.58
N ALA A 237 -3.28 71.89 -22.46
CA ALA A 237 -4.14 72.77 -23.25
C ALA A 237 -5.04 73.64 -22.37
N LYS A 238 -5.53 73.10 -21.25
CA LYS A 238 -6.33 73.86 -20.28
C LYS A 238 -5.50 74.96 -19.59
N ALA A 239 -4.26 74.66 -19.21
CA ALA A 239 -3.36 75.65 -18.63
C ALA A 239 -3.03 76.78 -19.63
N GLU A 240 -2.80 76.44 -20.89
CA GLU A 240 -2.59 77.42 -21.97
C GLU A 240 -3.84 78.29 -22.20
N LEU A 241 -5.03 77.69 -22.18
CA LEU A 241 -6.29 78.42 -22.30
C LEU A 241 -6.48 79.41 -21.14
N GLU A 242 -6.24 78.98 -19.90
CA GLU A 242 -6.31 79.84 -18.72
C GLU A 242 -5.30 81.00 -18.79
N ALA A 243 -4.08 80.74 -19.25
CA ALA A 243 -3.07 81.77 -19.48
C ALA A 243 -3.51 82.77 -20.54
N ALA A 244 -4.03 82.30 -21.68
CA ALA A 244 -4.53 83.15 -22.76
C ALA A 244 -5.77 83.97 -22.34
N GLN A 245 -6.62 83.41 -21.47
CA GLN A 245 -7.76 84.13 -20.90
C GLN A 245 -7.30 85.23 -19.94
N ALA A 246 -6.32 84.95 -19.09
CA ALA A 246 -5.74 85.95 -18.20
C ALA A 246 -5.09 87.10 -18.99
N GLU A 247 -4.36 86.79 -20.05
CA GLU A 247 -3.78 87.79 -20.96
C GLU A 247 -4.87 88.63 -21.64
N ASN A 248 -5.94 88.01 -22.13
CA ASN A 248 -7.06 88.74 -22.72
C ASN A 248 -7.76 89.68 -21.73
N GLU A 249 -7.95 89.27 -20.48
CA GLU A 249 -8.51 90.14 -19.44
C GLU A 249 -7.59 91.33 -19.14
N GLN A 250 -6.27 91.09 -19.07
CA GLN A 250 -5.29 92.16 -18.92
C GLN A 250 -5.35 93.14 -20.10
N LEU A 251 -5.36 92.65 -21.34
CA LEU A 251 -5.49 93.47 -22.54
C LEU A 251 -6.80 94.26 -22.58
N LYS A 252 -7.91 93.72 -22.06
CA LYS A 252 -9.18 94.46 -21.93
C LYS A 252 -9.07 95.59 -20.91
N LEU A 253 -8.42 95.37 -19.78
CA LEU A 253 -8.17 96.41 -18.76
C LEU A 253 -7.30 97.52 -19.33
N ASP A 254 -6.20 97.18 -20.00
CA ASP A 254 -5.29 98.13 -20.62
C ASP A 254 -6.00 98.94 -21.71
N ASN A 255 -6.81 98.30 -22.56
CA ASN A 255 -7.64 99.00 -23.54
C ASN A 255 -8.67 99.93 -22.90
N ARG A 256 -9.30 99.55 -21.79
CA ARG A 256 -10.21 100.43 -21.04
C ARG A 256 -9.48 101.64 -20.48
N ALA A 257 -8.28 101.43 -19.92
CA ALA A 257 -7.43 102.51 -19.41
C ALA A 257 -7.02 103.48 -20.53
N LEU A 258 -6.59 102.95 -21.68
CA LEU A 258 -6.27 103.75 -22.86
C LEU A 258 -7.47 104.55 -23.38
N LYS A 259 -8.65 103.93 -23.47
CA LYS A 259 -9.88 104.64 -23.85
C LYS A 259 -10.21 105.76 -22.88
N ALA A 260 -10.12 105.52 -21.57
CA ALA A 260 -10.36 106.55 -20.56
C ALA A 260 -9.34 107.70 -20.63
N ALA A 261 -8.06 107.39 -20.85
CA ALA A 261 -7.01 108.39 -21.05
C ALA A 261 -7.25 109.24 -22.30
N ASN A 262 -7.66 108.61 -23.41
CA ASN A 262 -8.00 109.30 -24.66
C ASN A 262 -9.20 110.26 -24.48
N THR A 263 -10.25 109.84 -23.76
CA THR A 263 -11.39 110.71 -23.43
C THR A 263 -10.97 111.90 -22.56
N ARG A 264 -10.07 111.71 -21.58
CA ARG A 264 -9.53 112.81 -20.77
C ARG A 264 -8.73 113.81 -21.60
N LEU A 265 -7.89 113.32 -22.52
CA LEU A 265 -7.13 114.18 -23.44
C LEU A 265 -8.06 115.01 -24.33
N LYS A 266 -9.12 114.40 -24.89
CA LYS A 266 -10.13 115.12 -25.67
C LYS A 266 -10.85 116.20 -24.87
N ASN A 267 -11.26 115.90 -23.63
CA ASN A 267 -11.97 116.86 -22.78
C ASN A 267 -11.08 118.02 -22.32
N ASN A 268 -9.78 117.79 -22.09
CA ASN A 268 -8.84 118.87 -21.78
C ASN A 268 -8.57 119.74 -23.02
N SER A 269 -8.43 119.15 -24.21
CA SER A 269 -8.28 119.93 -25.45
C SER A 269 -9.51 120.78 -25.81
N ALA A 270 -10.70 120.39 -25.33
CA ALA A 270 -11.92 121.18 -25.47
C ALA A 270 -12.03 122.32 -24.45
N LYS A 271 -11.30 122.22 -23.33
CA LYS A 271 -11.30 123.22 -22.24
C LYS A 271 -10.27 124.32 -22.44
N ASP A 272 -9.25 124.06 -23.25
CA ASP A 272 -8.24 125.05 -23.69
C ASP A 272 -8.70 125.86 -24.92
N ALA A 273 -9.93 125.66 -25.41
CA ALA A 273 -10.52 126.29 -26.59
C ALA A 273 -11.73 127.21 -26.30
N GLU A 274 -12.06 127.47 -25.03
CA GLU A 274 -12.96 128.53 -24.55
C GLU A 274 -12.17 129.63 -23.82
#